data_AF-A0A1G0GMP0-F1
#
_entry.id   AF-A0A1G0GMP0-F1
#
_cell.length_a   1.000
_cell.length_b   1.000
_cell.length_c   1.000
_cell.angle_alpha   90.00
_cell.angle_beta   90.00
_cell.angle_gamma   90.00
#
_symmetry.space_group_name_H-M   'P 1'
#
loop_
_entity.id
_entity.type
_entity.pdbx_description
1 polymer ?
#
loop_
_entity_poly.entity_id
_entity_poly.type
_entity_poly.pdbx_seq_one_letter_code
_entity_poly.pdbx_strand_id
1 'polypeptide(L)'
;MTFQPGHSGNPNGRPKGIIDRRAELRGLLEPHAKEIVDKLIEFAKAGDPTALKLCIERLIPRVKPDTGINFELPEGCIDHGENMLKIAHDITVAVACGSLTIEEAEKFTEFLKHQRCAIEEAKQKKKDEIWERERDFSEGS
;
A
#
# COMPACT_ATOMS: atom_id res chain seq x y z
N MET A 1 22.69 1.93 25.74
CA MET A 1 23.29 1.18 24.61
C MET A 1 22.31 1.23 23.47
N THR A 2 22.71 1.85 22.36
CA THR A 2 21.89 2.10 21.16
C THR A 2 21.90 0.85 20.29
N PHE A 3 20.72 0.39 19.84
CA PHE A 3 20.57 -0.75 18.92
C PHE A 3 21.31 -0.49 17.60
N GLN A 4 22.18 -1.41 17.17
CA GLN A 4 22.88 -1.32 15.88
C GLN A 4 22.04 -1.98 14.78
N PRO A 5 21.55 -1.23 13.77
CA PRO A 5 20.84 -1.80 12.65
C PRO A 5 21.75 -2.77 11.87
N GLY A 6 21.24 -3.97 11.55
CA GLY A 6 21.96 -5.00 10.81
C GLY A 6 22.59 -6.11 11.68
N HIS A 7 22.73 -5.91 12.99
CA HIS A 7 23.15 -6.95 13.92
C HIS A 7 21.97 -7.37 14.80
N SER A 8 21.32 -8.49 14.45
CA SER A 8 20.42 -9.17 15.39
C SER A 8 21.20 -9.49 16.68
N GLY A 9 20.68 -9.06 17.83
CA GLY A 9 21.23 -9.43 19.14
C GLY A 9 21.21 -10.95 19.40
N ASN A 10 20.54 -11.71 18.55
CA ASN A 10 20.59 -13.17 18.49
C ASN A 10 21.13 -13.61 17.12
N PRO A 11 22.45 -13.85 16.99
CA PRO A 11 23.09 -14.25 15.72
C PRO A 11 22.66 -15.64 15.24
N ASN A 12 22.15 -16.51 16.13
CA ASN A 12 21.65 -17.84 15.77
C ASN A 12 20.15 -17.84 15.40
N GLY A 13 19.49 -16.68 15.44
CA GLY A 13 18.06 -16.55 15.19
C GLY A 13 17.20 -17.28 16.22
N ARG A 14 15.88 -17.32 15.99
CA ARG A 14 14.94 -18.08 16.82
C ARG A 14 15.38 -19.55 16.86
N PRO A 15 15.54 -20.17 18.05
CA PRO A 15 15.97 -21.57 18.16
C PRO A 15 15.07 -22.48 17.32
N LYS A 16 15.68 -23.31 16.48
CA LYS A 16 14.97 -24.28 15.64
C LYS A 16 14.18 -25.24 16.53
N GLY A 17 12.89 -25.40 16.27
CA GLY A 17 12.01 -26.32 17.01
C GLY A 17 11.13 -25.67 18.09
N ILE A 18 11.32 -24.38 18.42
CA ILE A 18 10.39 -23.68 19.31
C ILE A 18 9.10 -23.37 18.55
N ILE A 19 8.07 -24.19 18.78
CA ILE A 19 6.70 -23.92 18.34
C ILE A 19 6.25 -22.62 18.99
N ASP A 20 5.65 -21.74 18.21
CA ASP A 20 5.07 -20.51 18.74
C ASP A 20 3.96 -20.89 19.71
N ARG A 21 4.00 -20.38 20.95
CA ARG A 21 2.91 -20.60 21.92
C ARG A 21 1.54 -20.28 21.32
N ARG A 22 1.47 -19.29 20.41
CA ARG A 22 0.23 -18.96 19.69
C ARG A 22 -0.20 -20.07 18.74
N ALA A 23 0.73 -20.75 18.07
CA ALA A 23 0.43 -21.86 17.19
C ALA A 23 -0.05 -23.09 17.97
N GLU A 24 0.57 -23.38 19.10
CA GLU A 24 0.13 -24.43 20.03
C GLU A 24 -1.31 -24.17 20.53
N LEU A 25 -1.58 -22.97 21.02
CA LEU A 25 -2.91 -22.58 21.49
C LEU A 25 -3.98 -22.63 20.39
N ARG A 26 -3.64 -22.26 19.14
CA ARG A 26 -4.56 -22.42 17.99
C ARG A 26 -4.87 -23.90 17.74
N GLY A 27 -3.85 -24.76 17.79
CA GLY A 27 -4.03 -26.20 17.63
C GLY A 27 -4.96 -26.81 18.68
N LEU A 28 -4.99 -26.27 19.90
CA LEU A 28 -5.95 -26.67 20.93
C LEU A 28 -7.39 -26.20 20.65
N LEU A 29 -7.56 -25.07 19.97
CA LEU A 29 -8.88 -24.50 19.65
C LEU A 29 -9.48 -25.06 18.37
N GLU A 30 -8.67 -25.44 17.39
CA GLU A 30 -9.10 -25.86 16.05
C GLU A 30 -10.15 -27.00 16.07
N PRO A 31 -9.99 -28.07 16.87
CA PRO A 31 -10.99 -29.13 16.96
C PRO A 31 -12.35 -28.65 17.50
N HIS A 32 -12.35 -27.60 18.32
CA HIS A 32 -13.53 -27.03 18.96
C HIS A 32 -14.10 -25.82 18.21
N ALA A 33 -13.50 -25.43 17.08
CA ALA A 33 -13.84 -24.19 16.39
C ALA A 33 -15.34 -24.09 16.07
N LYS A 34 -15.95 -25.19 15.62
CA LYS A 34 -17.39 -25.23 15.30
C LYS A 34 -18.24 -24.98 16.55
N GLU A 35 -17.99 -25.69 17.64
CA GLU A 35 -18.75 -25.58 18.89
C GLU A 35 -18.64 -24.17 19.49
N ILE A 36 -17.44 -23.57 19.42
CA ILE A 36 -17.18 -22.21 19.87
C ILE A 36 -17.99 -21.20 19.05
N VAL A 37 -18.02 -21.36 17.72
CA VAL A 37 -18.79 -20.49 16.83
C VAL A 37 -20.29 -20.63 17.07
N ASP A 38 -20.81 -21.85 17.23
CA ASP A 38 -22.22 -22.08 17.53
C ASP A 38 -22.62 -21.41 18.85
N LYS A 39 -21.80 -21.53 19.90
CA LYS A 39 -22.02 -20.84 21.18
C LYS A 39 -21.95 -19.32 21.07
N LEU A 40 -21.02 -18.80 20.27
CA LEU A 40 -20.94 -17.35 20.01
C LEU A 40 -22.23 -16.82 19.37
N ILE A 41 -22.80 -17.56 18.42
CA ILE A 41 -24.06 -17.20 17.77
C ILE A 41 -25.21 -17.20 18.78
N GLU A 42 -25.29 -18.19 19.67
CA GLU A 42 -26.29 -18.23 20.74
C GLU A 42 -26.19 -17.00 21.64
N PHE A 43 -24.99 -16.66 22.12
CA PHE A 43 -24.79 -15.47 22.97
C PHE A 43 -25.11 -14.16 22.25
N ALA A 44 -24.70 -14.03 20.99
CA ALA A 44 -25.02 -12.86 20.19
C ALA A 44 -26.55 -12.70 20.01
N LYS A 45 -27.26 -13.80 19.72
CA LYS A 45 -28.73 -13.80 19.62
C LYS A 45 -29.42 -13.50 20.96
N ALA A 46 -28.82 -13.91 22.07
CA ALA A 46 -29.30 -13.61 23.42
C ALA A 46 -29.00 -12.16 23.87
N GLY A 47 -28.28 -11.38 23.06
CA GLY A 47 -27.99 -9.97 23.34
C GLY A 47 -26.72 -9.73 24.16
N ASP A 48 -25.80 -10.70 24.25
CA ASP A 48 -24.53 -10.47 24.92
C ASP A 48 -23.71 -9.38 24.18
N PRO A 49 -23.32 -8.29 24.86
CA PRO A 49 -22.67 -7.15 24.22
C PRO A 49 -21.27 -7.48 23.67
N THR A 50 -20.57 -8.45 24.28
CA THR A 50 -19.23 -8.85 23.84
C THR A 50 -19.31 -9.70 22.56
N ALA A 51 -20.24 -10.66 22.52
CA ALA A 51 -20.52 -11.47 21.35
C ALA A 51 -20.99 -10.62 20.17
N LEU A 52 -21.93 -9.69 20.41
CA LEU A 52 -22.42 -8.75 19.39
C LEU A 52 -21.28 -7.92 18.79
N LYS A 53 -20.43 -7.34 19.64
CA LYS A 53 -19.27 -6.55 19.20
C LYS A 53 -18.30 -7.40 18.37
N LEU A 54 -17.97 -8.61 18.84
CA LEU A 54 -17.06 -9.51 18.12
C LEU A 54 -17.61 -9.89 16.74
N CYS A 55 -18.91 -10.19 16.65
CA CYS A 55 -19.57 -10.50 15.39
C CYS A 55 -19.53 -9.31 14.43
N ILE A 56 -19.87 -8.10 14.87
CA ILE A 56 -19.85 -6.89 14.03
C ILE A 56 -18.44 -6.59 13.51
N GLU A 57 -17.43 -6.61 14.38
CA GLU A 57 -16.03 -6.29 14.00
C GLU A 57 -15.42 -7.29 13.00
N ARG A 58 -15.98 -8.51 12.90
CA ARG A 58 -15.49 -9.56 11.98
C ARG A 58 -16.33 -9.70 10.72
N LEU A 59 -17.64 -9.47 10.81
CA LEU A 59 -18.54 -9.52 9.66
C LEU A 59 -18.46 -8.25 8.80
N ILE A 60 -18.34 -7.09 9.44
CA ILE A 60 -18.23 -5.81 8.76
C ILE A 60 -16.74 -5.43 8.78
N PRO A 61 -16.03 -5.45 7.64
CA PRO A 61 -14.68 -4.94 7.62
C PRO A 61 -14.70 -3.50 8.12
N ARG A 62 -13.72 -3.11 8.95
CA ARG A 62 -13.51 -1.68 9.23
C ARG A 62 -13.47 -0.99 7.88
N VAL A 63 -14.29 0.06 7.74
CA VAL A 63 -14.20 0.97 6.61
C VAL A 63 -12.76 1.45 6.59
N LYS A 64 -11.96 0.87 5.70
CA LYS A 64 -10.70 1.48 5.31
C LYS A 64 -11.13 2.75 4.57
N PRO A 65 -10.45 3.89 4.75
CA PRO A 65 -10.51 4.96 3.77
C PRO A 65 -9.89 4.40 2.49
N ASP A 66 -10.69 3.63 1.75
CA ASP A 66 -10.37 2.97 0.49
C ASP A 66 -11.39 3.40 -0.55
N THR A 67 -11.72 4.68 -0.52
CA THR A 67 -12.08 5.40 -1.73
C THR A 67 -10.76 5.72 -2.41
N GLY A 68 -10.36 4.88 -3.37
CA GLY A 68 -9.29 5.25 -4.29
C GLY A 68 -9.54 6.64 -4.85
N ILE A 69 -8.47 7.39 -5.11
CA ILE A 69 -8.56 8.74 -5.66
C ILE A 69 -9.09 8.62 -7.09
N ASN A 70 -10.34 9.02 -7.31
CA ASN A 70 -10.92 9.10 -8.64
C ASN A 70 -10.57 10.46 -9.23
N PHE A 71 -9.51 10.50 -10.03
CA PHE A 71 -8.97 11.72 -10.61
C PHE A 71 -8.76 11.53 -12.12
N GLU A 72 -9.44 12.34 -12.91
CA GLU A 72 -9.29 12.33 -14.36
C GLU A 72 -7.97 13.00 -14.73
N LEU A 73 -7.09 12.27 -15.42
CA LEU A 73 -5.83 12.82 -15.90
C LEU A 73 -6.03 13.46 -17.28
N PRO A 74 -5.35 14.60 -17.57
CA PRO A 74 -5.40 15.19 -18.89
C PRO A 74 -4.81 14.25 -19.94
N GLU A 75 -5.33 14.31 -21.15
CA GLU A 75 -4.82 13.53 -22.28
C GLU A 75 -3.36 13.88 -22.60
N GLY A 76 -2.58 12.88 -23.02
CA GLY A 76 -1.18 13.02 -23.41
C GLY A 76 -0.18 12.65 -22.31
N CYS A 77 1.08 13.05 -22.47
CA CYS A 77 2.12 12.68 -21.54
C CYS A 77 2.01 13.51 -20.25
N ILE A 78 2.04 12.83 -19.10
CA ILE A 78 1.93 13.45 -17.78
C ILE A 78 3.12 14.37 -17.51
N ASP A 79 4.29 14.03 -18.04
CA ASP A 79 5.55 14.79 -17.88
C ASP A 79 5.60 16.13 -18.64
N HIS A 80 4.59 16.45 -19.45
CA HIS A 80 4.53 17.71 -20.17
C HIS A 80 4.20 18.86 -19.21
N GLY A 81 4.92 19.97 -19.32
CA GLY A 81 4.77 21.11 -18.39
C GLY A 81 3.35 21.65 -18.34
N GLU A 82 2.67 21.73 -19.49
CA GLU A 82 1.26 22.18 -19.56
C GLU A 82 0.29 21.22 -18.87
N ASN A 83 0.52 19.90 -19.00
CA ASN A 83 -0.32 18.89 -18.37
C ASN A 83 -0.13 18.88 -16.85
N MET A 84 1.10 19.10 -16.36
CA MET A 84 1.36 19.24 -14.92
C MET A 84 0.66 20.45 -14.31
N LEU A 85 0.62 21.58 -15.03
CA LEU A 85 -0.10 22.78 -14.57
C LEU A 85 -1.62 22.53 -14.48
N LYS A 86 -2.19 21.82 -15.47
CA LYS A 86 -3.60 21.43 -15.45
C LYS A 86 -3.91 20.51 -14.26
N ILE A 87 -3.11 19.47 -14.05
CA ILE A 87 -3.28 18.55 -12.93
C ILE A 87 -3.21 19.28 -11.58
N ALA A 88 -2.24 20.18 -11.40
CA ALA A 88 -2.12 20.95 -10.16
C ALA A 88 -3.34 21.86 -9.91
N HIS A 89 -3.84 22.51 -10.95
CA HIS A 89 -5.08 23.28 -10.88
C HIS A 89 -6.27 22.39 -10.48
N ASP A 90 -6.46 21.25 -11.15
CA ASP A 90 -7.61 20.38 -10.94
C ASP A 90 -7.59 19.71 -9.55
N ILE A 91 -6.41 19.35 -9.03
CA ILE A 91 -6.24 18.90 -7.64
C ILE A 91 -6.69 20.00 -6.68
N THR A 92 -6.27 21.24 -6.92
CA THR A 92 -6.62 22.39 -6.06
C THR A 92 -8.13 22.62 -6.04
N VAL A 93 -8.78 22.54 -7.20
CA VAL A 93 -10.24 22.66 -7.32
C VAL A 93 -10.95 21.50 -6.60
N ALA A 94 -10.48 20.27 -6.77
CA ALA A 94 -11.06 19.09 -6.12
C ALA A 94 -10.98 19.18 -4.58
N VAL A 95 -9.87 19.68 -4.04
CA VAL A 95 -9.74 19.95 -2.61
C VAL A 95 -10.70 21.05 -2.16
N ALA A 96 -10.78 22.15 -2.92
CA ALA A 96 -11.68 23.27 -2.59
C ALA A 96 -13.17 22.89 -2.62
N CYS A 97 -13.55 21.97 -3.51
CA CYS A 97 -14.92 21.45 -3.61
C CYS A 97 -15.22 20.30 -2.63
N GLY A 98 -14.23 19.83 -1.88
CA GLY A 98 -14.38 18.73 -0.92
C GLY A 98 -14.53 17.35 -1.55
N SER A 99 -14.23 17.20 -2.85
CA SER A 99 -14.17 15.90 -3.52
C SER A 99 -12.87 15.14 -3.24
N LEU A 100 -11.81 15.86 -2.86
CA LEU A 100 -10.58 15.31 -2.30
C LEU A 100 -10.29 15.92 -0.94
N THR A 101 -9.78 15.11 -0.04
CA THR A 101 -9.14 15.60 1.18
C THR A 101 -7.74 16.14 0.89
N ILE A 102 -7.23 17.00 1.78
CA ILE A 102 -5.86 17.51 1.67
C ILE A 102 -4.84 16.35 1.71
N GLU A 103 -5.08 15.36 2.57
CA GLU A 103 -4.19 14.20 2.70
C GLU A 103 -4.17 13.35 1.42
N GLU A 104 -5.31 13.18 0.75
CA GLU A 104 -5.38 12.49 -0.56
C GLU A 104 -4.65 13.28 -1.65
N ALA A 105 -4.83 14.60 -1.69
CA ALA A 105 -4.15 15.47 -2.66
C ALA A 105 -2.62 15.44 -2.49
N GLU A 106 -2.12 15.47 -1.25
CA GLU A 106 -0.70 15.36 -0.95
C GLU A 106 -0.13 14.00 -1.40
N LYS A 107 -0.80 12.90 -1.05
CA LYS A 107 -0.41 11.55 -1.49
C LYS A 107 -0.39 11.42 -3.01
N PHE A 108 -1.39 11.98 -3.68
CA PHE A 108 -1.48 11.95 -5.14
C PHE A 108 -0.37 12.77 -5.79
N THR A 109 -0.07 13.95 -5.26
CA THR A 109 1.03 14.81 -5.74
C THR A 109 2.39 14.14 -5.55
N GLU A 110 2.60 13.45 -4.43
CA GLU A 110 3.81 12.67 -4.18
C GLU A 110 3.94 11.50 -5.17
N PHE A 111 2.84 10.77 -5.43
CA PHE A 111 2.80 9.72 -6.44
C PHE A 111 3.17 10.25 -7.84
N LEU A 112 2.60 11.38 -8.26
CA LEU A 112 2.91 12.01 -9.55
C LEU A 112 4.38 12.44 -9.66
N LYS A 113 4.95 12.97 -8.58
CA LYS A 113 6.37 13.31 -8.52
C LYS A 113 7.25 12.08 -8.74
N HIS A 114 6.91 10.95 -8.12
CA HIS A 114 7.64 9.70 -8.30
C HIS A 114 7.55 9.18 -9.74
N GLN A 115 6.36 9.20 -10.34
CA GLN A 115 6.17 8.80 -11.73
C GLN A 115 6.98 9.69 -12.70
N ARG A 116 7.02 11.00 -12.47
CA ARG A 116 7.82 11.92 -13.29
C ARG A 116 9.31 11.55 -13.26
N CYS A 117 9.87 11.33 -12.07
CA CYS A 117 11.28 10.94 -11.97
C CYS A 117 11.57 9.62 -12.71
N ALA A 118 10.70 8.62 -12.55
CA ALA A 118 10.86 7.35 -13.25
C ALA A 118 10.81 7.49 -14.79
N ILE A 119 9.93 8.36 -15.30
CA ILE A 119 9.84 8.64 -16.75
C ILE A 119 11.10 9.33 -17.25
N GLU A 120 11.61 10.33 -16.53
CA GLU A 120 12.83 11.05 -16.93
C GLU A 120 14.06 10.13 -16.93
N GLU A 121 14.20 9.27 -15.92
CA GLU A 121 15.25 8.25 -15.89
C GLU A 121 15.14 7.28 -17.09
N ALA A 122 13.93 6.85 -17.45
CA ALA A 122 13.70 5.98 -18.59
C ALA A 122 14.01 6.67 -19.93
N LYS A 123 13.69 7.96 -20.08
CA LYS A 123 14.05 8.75 -21.27
C LYS A 123 15.56 8.90 -21.41
N GLN A 124 16.26 9.17 -20.32
CA GLN A 124 17.70 9.34 -20.33
C GLN A 124 18.40 8.05 -20.76
N LYS A 125 18.00 6.89 -20.20
CA LYS A 125 18.55 5.58 -20.62
C LYS A 125 18.35 5.30 -22.11
N LYS A 126 17.15 5.56 -22.64
CA LYS A 126 16.89 5.41 -24.08
C LYS A 126 17.78 6.31 -24.93
N LYS A 127 18.00 7.55 -24.49
CA LYS A 127 18.89 8.48 -25.17
C LYS A 127 20.31 7.92 -25.15
N ASP A 128 20.82 7.50 -23.99
CA ASP A 128 22.17 6.94 -23.86
C ASP A 128 22.37 5.70 -24.77
N GLU A 129 21.38 4.79 -24.83
CA GLU A 129 21.39 3.63 -25.74
C GLU A 129 21.44 4.03 -27.23
N ILE A 130 20.70 5.08 -27.63
CA ILE A 130 20.71 5.60 -29.00
C ILE A 130 22.09 6.19 -29.32
N TRP A 131 22.66 6.97 -28.40
CA TRP A 131 23.98 7.57 -28.56
C TRP A 131 25.10 6.51 -28.67
N GLU A 132 25.04 5.45 -27.86
CA GLU A 132 25.99 4.33 -27.95
C GLU A 132 25.89 3.62 -29.32
N ARG A 133 24.67 3.37 -29.80
CA ARG A 133 24.43 2.71 -31.08
C ARG A 133 24.91 3.53 -32.29
N GLU A 134 24.76 4.84 -32.25
CA GLU A 134 25.24 5.76 -33.30
C GLU A 134 26.77 5.87 -33.30
N ARG A 135 27.41 5.84 -32.12
CA ARG A 135 28.87 5.85 -32.00
C ARG A 135 29.50 4.56 -32.55
N ASP A 136 28.95 3.40 -32.21
CA ASP A 136 29.43 2.11 -32.71
C ASP A 136 29.29 1.96 -34.23
N PHE A 137 28.31 2.64 -34.84
CA PHE A 137 28.14 2.72 -36.30
C PHE A 137 29.22 3.58 -36.99
N SER A 138 29.74 4.59 -36.30
CA SER A 138 30.73 5.54 -36.84
C SER A 138 32.17 5.05 -36.78
N GLU A 139 32.51 4.17 -35.82
CA GLU A 139 33.86 3.59 -35.70
C GLU A 139 34.06 2.31 -36.53
N GLY A 140 32.98 1.74 -37.06
CA GLY A 140 32.98 0.53 -37.90
C GLY A 140 32.87 0.75 -39.41
N SER A 141 32.92 2.01 -39.89
CA SER A 141 32.80 2.39 -41.31
C SER A 141 34.10 2.96 -41.88
#